data_AF-A0A435YU62-F1
#
_entry.id   AF-A0A435YU62-F1
#
_cell.length_a   1.000
_cell.length_b   1.000
_cell.length_c   1.000
_cell.angle_alpha   90.00
_cell.angle_beta   90.00
_cell.angle_gamma   90.00
#
_symmetry.space_group_name_H-M   'P 1'
#
loop_
_entity.id
_entity.type
_entity.pdbx_description
1 polymer ?
#
loop_
_entity_poly.entity_id
_entity_poly.type
_entity_poly.pdbx_seq_one_letter_code
_entity_poly.pdbx_strand_id
1 'polypeptide(L)'
;ITATIMSANVFMVIIPNQKIVVADLIAGRKPDPKYGKIAKQRSLHNNYLTLPVLFLMLSNHYPLAFGTEFNWVIASLVFIIGVLIRHYFNSVHARKGNPTWTWMAALVLFIVIIWLSTAPKVLTGEPKESASAQVYVASAHFPAVRDTVLGRCSMCHAAEPVYEGIYHAPKGVMLDTDADIANHAREIYLQAGRSHAMPPANVSQITDKERALLVAWFEGAGK
;
A
#
# COMPACT_ATOMS: atom_id res chain seq x y z
N ILE A 1 13.84 -1.50 9.65
CA ILE A 1 14.13 -2.37 10.82
C ILE A 1 14.11 -3.85 10.46
N THR A 2 13.00 -4.41 9.96
CA THR A 2 12.89 -5.85 9.64
C THR A 2 13.96 -6.33 8.67
N ALA A 3 14.19 -5.60 7.57
CA ALA A 3 15.25 -5.91 6.62
C ALA A 3 16.65 -5.91 7.26
N THR A 4 16.93 -4.96 8.16
CA THR A 4 18.18 -4.88 8.91
C THR A 4 18.41 -6.13 9.76
N ILE A 5 17.38 -6.59 10.48
CA ILE A 5 17.44 -7.82 11.30
C ILE A 5 17.66 -9.05 10.41
N MET A 6 16.98 -9.12 9.26
CA MET A 6 17.16 -10.22 8.32
C MET A 6 18.57 -10.28 7.76
N SER A 7 19.15 -9.13 7.39
CA SER A 7 20.54 -9.03 6.95
C SER A 7 21.51 -9.41 8.06
N ALA A 8 21.30 -8.94 9.29
CA ALA A 8 22.13 -9.28 10.43
C ALA A 8 22.13 -10.80 10.71
N ASN A 9 20.97 -11.45 10.63
CA ASN A 9 20.88 -12.92 10.75
C ASN A 9 21.75 -13.63 9.70
N VAL A 10 21.82 -13.13 8.47
CA VAL A 10 22.64 -13.71 7.40
C VAL A 10 24.12 -13.49 7.66
N PHE A 11 24.55 -12.24 7.83
CA PHE A 11 25.97 -11.87 7.90
C PHE A 11 26.64 -12.29 9.20
N MET A 12 25.93 -12.19 10.34
CA MET A 12 26.50 -12.43 11.66
C MET A 12 26.31 -13.86 12.16
N VAL A 13 25.35 -14.62 11.61
CA VAL A 13 25.04 -15.97 12.11
C VAL A 13 25.08 -17.02 11.02
N ILE A 14 24.35 -16.87 9.91
CA ILE A 14 24.25 -17.92 8.90
C ILE A 14 25.58 -18.15 8.19
N ILE A 15 26.18 -17.10 7.61
CA ILE A 15 27.43 -17.20 6.85
C ILE A 15 28.60 -17.72 7.70
N PRO A 16 28.87 -17.19 8.91
CA PRO A 16 29.98 -17.69 9.73
C PRO A 16 29.83 -19.18 10.08
N ASN A 17 28.63 -19.62 10.48
CA ASN A 17 28.39 -21.03 10.79
C ASN A 17 28.51 -21.93 9.55
N GLN A 18 28.05 -21.47 8.38
CA GLN A 18 28.23 -22.19 7.11
C GLN A 18 29.70 -22.32 6.72
N LYS A 19 30.53 -21.28 6.92
CA LYS A 19 31.97 -21.34 6.64
C LYS A 19 32.68 -22.43 7.46
N ILE A 20 32.32 -22.59 8.74
CA ILE A 20 32.89 -23.63 9.59
C ILE A 20 32.53 -25.03 9.06
N VAL A 21 31.23 -25.25 8.76
CA VAL A 21 30.76 -26.54 8.22
C VAL A 21 31.43 -26.88 6.88
N VAL A 22 31.59 -25.90 5.99
CA VAL A 22 32.26 -26.10 4.70
C VAL A 22 33.75 -26.42 4.90
N ALA A 23 34.44 -25.74 5.81
CA ALA A 23 35.85 -26.01 6.09
C ALA A 23 36.08 -27.43 6.65
N ASP A 24 35.19 -27.92 7.51
CA ASP A 24 35.25 -29.30 8.01
C ASP A 24 35.05 -30.33 6.90
N LEU A 25 34.09 -30.11 5.99
CA LEU A 25 33.86 -30.98 4.84
C LEU A 25 35.05 -31.02 3.88
N ILE A 26 35.65 -29.86 3.58
CA ILE A 26 36.85 -29.76 2.74
C ILE A 26 38.02 -30.53 3.37
N ALA A 27 38.13 -30.49 4.70
CA ALA A 27 39.15 -31.21 5.44
C ALA A 27 38.83 -32.71 5.67
N GLY A 28 37.74 -33.24 5.09
CA GLY A 28 37.32 -34.63 5.26
C GLY A 28 36.82 -34.98 6.67
N ARG A 29 36.56 -33.97 7.52
CA ARG A 29 36.01 -34.16 8.87
C ARG A 29 34.49 -34.19 8.83
N LYS A 30 33.88 -34.85 9.81
CA LYS A 30 32.43 -34.81 10.02
C LYS A 30 32.05 -33.48 10.71
N PRO A 31 31.25 -32.60 10.08
CA PRO A 31 30.91 -31.30 10.67
C PRO A 31 30.06 -31.45 11.93
N ASP A 32 30.27 -30.54 12.90
CA ASP A 32 29.45 -30.47 14.11
C ASP A 32 28.00 -30.05 13.75
N PRO A 33 26.98 -30.88 14.05
CA PRO A 33 25.59 -30.57 13.74
C PRO A 33 25.06 -29.27 14.39
N LYS A 34 25.71 -28.76 15.44
CA LYS A 34 25.26 -27.54 16.14
C LYS A 34 25.24 -26.32 15.21
N TYR A 35 26.24 -26.19 14.33
CA TYR A 35 26.36 -25.05 13.43
C TYR A 35 25.23 -25.03 12.40
N GLY A 36 24.86 -26.20 11.87
CA GLY A 36 23.70 -26.36 11.00
C GLY A 36 22.39 -26.01 11.69
N LYS A 37 22.20 -26.39 12.97
CA LYS A 37 21.00 -26.06 13.74
C LYS A 37 20.85 -24.55 13.97
N ILE A 38 21.93 -23.87 14.36
CA ILE A 38 21.93 -22.42 14.60
C ILE A 38 21.61 -21.66 13.30
N ALA A 39 22.28 -22.01 12.19
CA ALA A 39 22.04 -21.40 10.90
C ALA A 39 20.59 -21.65 10.40
N LYS A 40 20.08 -22.88 10.57
CA LYS A 40 18.70 -23.24 10.23
C LYS A 40 17.68 -22.43 11.02
N GLN A 41 17.90 -22.21 12.32
CA GLN A 41 16.98 -21.42 13.15
C GLN A 41 16.87 -19.97 12.65
N ARG A 42 18.00 -19.33 12.31
CA ARG A 42 18.00 -17.96 11.76
C ARG A 42 17.42 -17.90 10.35
N SER A 43 17.67 -18.90 9.53
CA SER A 43 17.02 -19.03 8.22
C SER A 43 15.50 -19.15 8.37
N LEU A 44 15.01 -19.93 9.34
CA LEU A 44 13.59 -20.02 9.66
C LEU A 44 13.02 -18.67 10.11
N HIS A 45 13.69 -17.93 11.00
CA HIS A 45 13.25 -16.58 11.38
C HIS A 45 13.11 -15.66 10.17
N ASN A 46 14.13 -15.59 9.30
CA ASN A 46 14.05 -14.80 8.08
C ASN A 46 12.93 -15.27 7.16
N ASN A 47 12.69 -16.57 7.11
CA ASN A 47 11.66 -17.18 6.29
C ASN A 47 10.24 -16.76 6.73
N TYR A 48 9.98 -16.58 8.02
CA TYR A 48 8.73 -16.00 8.54
C TYR A 48 8.51 -14.54 8.13
N LEU A 49 9.60 -13.80 7.92
CA LEU A 49 9.56 -12.36 7.64
C LEU A 49 9.45 -12.05 6.14
N THR A 50 9.59 -13.03 5.25
CA THR A 50 9.60 -12.76 3.80
C THR A 50 8.27 -12.18 3.28
N LEU A 51 7.15 -12.85 3.55
CA LEU A 51 5.82 -12.38 3.09
C LEU A 51 5.45 -11.02 3.70
N PRO A 52 5.60 -10.80 5.02
CA PRO A 52 5.38 -9.47 5.60
C PRO A 52 6.27 -8.37 5.01
N VAL A 53 7.56 -8.64 4.79
CA VAL A 53 8.50 -7.64 4.25
C VAL A 53 8.17 -7.29 2.82
N LEU A 54 7.87 -8.28 1.96
CA LEU A 54 7.46 -8.02 0.58
C LEU A 54 6.22 -7.13 0.54
N PHE A 55 5.23 -7.43 1.38
CA PHE A 55 4.03 -6.61 1.49
C PHE A 55 4.35 -5.16 1.90
N LEU A 56 5.15 -4.96 2.96
CA LEU A 56 5.53 -3.62 3.42
C LEU A 56 6.36 -2.84 2.39
N MET A 57 7.16 -3.53 1.56
CA MET A 57 7.88 -2.88 0.46
C MET A 57 6.91 -2.43 -0.64
N LEU A 58 5.91 -3.26 -0.97
CA LEU A 58 4.88 -2.96 -1.97
C LEU A 58 3.89 -1.89 -1.50
N SER A 59 3.55 -1.84 -0.21
CA SER A 59 2.57 -0.86 0.32
C SER A 59 3.01 0.59 0.09
N ASN A 60 4.32 0.85 0.10
CA ASN A 60 4.87 2.18 -0.20
C ASN A 60 4.66 2.62 -1.67
N HIS A 61 4.42 1.67 -2.58
CA HIS A 61 4.09 1.95 -3.98
C HIS A 61 2.58 2.04 -4.23
N TYR A 62 1.75 1.63 -3.28
CA TYR A 62 0.28 1.68 -3.37
C TYR A 62 -0.33 2.39 -2.14
N PRO A 63 0.03 3.65 -1.87
CA PRO A 63 -0.41 4.39 -0.68
C PRO A 63 -1.93 4.54 -0.58
N LEU A 64 -2.64 4.50 -1.71
CA LEU A 64 -4.10 4.60 -1.79
C LEU A 64 -4.86 3.43 -1.10
N ALA A 65 -4.20 2.27 -0.90
CA ALA A 65 -4.82 1.14 -0.19
C ALA A 65 -4.81 1.31 1.35
N PHE A 66 -4.07 2.30 1.84
CA PHE A 66 -3.87 2.59 3.26
C PHE A 66 -4.00 4.10 3.45
N GLY A 67 -5.13 4.70 3.09
CA GLY A 67 -5.42 6.13 3.33
C GLY A 67 -6.25 6.34 4.59
N THR A 68 -5.97 5.63 5.69
CA THR A 68 -6.79 5.67 6.92
C THR A 68 -5.94 6.00 8.14
N GLU A 69 -6.50 6.63 9.17
CA GLU A 69 -5.80 6.84 10.45
C GLU A 69 -5.31 5.51 11.09
N PHE A 70 -5.92 4.39 10.70
CA PHE A 70 -5.60 3.05 11.16
C PHE A 70 -4.49 2.36 10.35
N ASN A 71 -3.79 3.04 9.46
CA ASN A 71 -2.76 2.45 8.59
C ASN A 71 -1.72 1.63 9.36
N TRP A 72 -1.23 2.12 10.48
CA TRP A 72 -0.24 1.43 11.30
C TRP A 72 -0.81 0.15 11.93
N VAL A 73 -2.10 0.15 12.30
CA VAL A 73 -2.82 -1.04 12.80
C VAL A 73 -2.99 -2.05 11.66
N ILE A 74 -3.47 -1.60 10.50
CA ILE A 74 -3.68 -2.44 9.33
C ILE A 74 -2.36 -3.08 8.90
N ALA A 75 -1.27 -2.31 8.84
CA ALA A 75 0.07 -2.82 8.52
C ALA A 75 0.52 -3.89 9.51
N SER A 76 0.24 -3.70 10.81
CA SER A 76 0.56 -4.68 11.86
C SER A 76 -0.27 -5.96 11.71
N LEU A 77 -1.56 -5.87 11.38
CA LEU A 77 -2.43 -7.02 11.14
C LEU A 77 -1.98 -7.81 9.91
N VAL A 78 -1.65 -7.13 8.80
CA VAL A 78 -1.14 -7.81 7.60
C VAL A 78 0.21 -8.48 7.87
N PHE A 79 1.07 -7.87 8.67
CA PHE A 79 2.31 -8.51 9.10
C PHE A 79 2.03 -9.84 9.81
N ILE A 80 1.07 -9.87 10.75
CA ILE A 80 0.67 -11.09 11.46
C ILE A 80 0.10 -12.14 10.48
N ILE A 81 -0.72 -11.73 9.51
CA ILE A 81 -1.24 -12.62 8.46
C ILE A 81 -0.10 -13.28 7.69
N GLY A 82 0.90 -12.50 7.25
CA GLY A 82 2.06 -13.04 6.53
C GLY A 82 2.84 -14.06 7.36
N VAL A 83 2.99 -13.82 8.66
CA VAL A 83 3.61 -14.78 9.62
C VAL A 83 2.77 -16.05 9.76
N LEU A 84 1.44 -15.95 9.85
CA LEU A 84 0.53 -17.10 9.96
C LEU A 84 0.55 -17.98 8.71
N ILE A 85 0.51 -17.36 7.53
CA ILE A 85 0.61 -18.08 6.25
C ILE A 85 1.95 -18.83 6.19
N ARG A 86 3.05 -18.17 6.57
CA ARG A 86 4.35 -18.85 6.59
C ARG A 86 4.42 -19.93 7.67
N HIS A 87 3.76 -19.74 8.82
CA HIS A 87 3.67 -20.74 9.87
C HIS A 87 3.05 -22.05 9.36
N TYR A 88 1.98 -21.93 8.60
CA TYR A 88 1.32 -23.06 7.94
C TYR A 88 2.28 -23.83 7.05
N PHE A 89 2.86 -23.14 6.06
CA PHE A 89 3.78 -23.79 5.12
C PHE A 89 4.99 -24.38 5.83
N ASN A 90 5.60 -23.67 6.78
CA ASN A 90 6.77 -24.17 7.49
C ASN A 90 6.46 -25.43 8.33
N SER A 91 5.28 -25.49 8.95
CA SER A 91 4.84 -26.65 9.73
C SER A 91 4.56 -27.86 8.83
N VAL A 92 3.91 -27.65 7.68
CA VAL A 92 3.64 -28.69 6.68
C VAL A 92 4.94 -29.23 6.08
N HIS A 93 5.86 -28.35 5.64
CA HIS A 93 7.16 -28.75 5.08
C HIS A 93 8.05 -29.45 6.12
N ALA A 94 7.91 -29.10 7.40
CA ALA A 94 8.60 -29.77 8.50
C ALA A 94 7.94 -31.09 8.93
N ARG A 95 6.86 -31.53 8.27
CA ARG A 95 6.06 -32.72 8.62
C ARG A 95 5.57 -32.72 10.07
N LYS A 96 5.33 -31.54 10.64
CA LYS A 96 4.82 -31.36 12.03
C LYS A 96 3.29 -31.45 12.13
N GLY A 97 2.61 -31.67 11.00
CA GLY A 97 1.15 -31.70 10.90
C GLY A 97 0.62 -30.59 10.01
N ASN A 98 -0.70 -30.42 10.04
CA ASN A 98 -1.43 -29.48 9.21
C ASN A 98 -2.17 -28.45 10.11
N PRO A 99 -1.55 -27.31 10.46
CA PRO A 99 -2.13 -26.34 11.38
C PRO A 99 -3.21 -25.50 10.67
N THR A 100 -4.36 -26.09 10.36
CA THR A 100 -5.45 -25.43 9.62
C THR A 100 -6.02 -24.20 10.34
N TRP A 101 -5.83 -24.09 11.66
CA TRP A 101 -6.22 -22.92 12.45
C TRP A 101 -5.61 -21.61 11.95
N THR A 102 -4.44 -21.65 11.30
CA THR A 102 -3.79 -20.45 10.77
C THR A 102 -4.63 -19.78 9.68
N TRP A 103 -5.39 -20.55 8.91
CA TRP A 103 -6.29 -20.03 7.88
C TRP A 103 -7.50 -19.34 8.51
N MET A 104 -8.07 -19.92 9.57
CA MET A 104 -9.14 -19.29 10.33
C MET A 104 -8.67 -17.99 10.98
N ALA A 105 -7.50 -18.00 11.62
CA ALA A 105 -6.92 -16.81 12.22
C ALA A 105 -6.63 -15.72 11.16
N ALA A 106 -6.07 -16.10 10.01
CA ALA A 106 -5.82 -15.16 8.91
C ALA A 106 -7.13 -14.56 8.36
N LEU A 107 -8.19 -15.38 8.22
CA LEU A 107 -9.50 -14.92 7.77
C LEU A 107 -10.11 -13.91 8.75
N VAL A 108 -10.05 -14.18 10.06
CA VAL A 108 -10.55 -13.25 11.09
C VAL A 108 -9.78 -11.93 11.04
N LEU A 109 -8.44 -11.97 10.97
CA LEU A 109 -7.63 -10.76 10.85
C LEU A 109 -7.95 -9.98 9.57
N PHE A 110 -8.21 -10.69 8.47
CA PHE A 110 -8.59 -10.06 7.20
C PHE A 110 -9.95 -9.36 7.29
N ILE A 111 -10.95 -9.96 7.96
CA ILE A 111 -12.24 -9.32 8.23
C ILE A 111 -12.06 -8.08 9.10
N VAL A 112 -11.21 -8.14 10.13
CA VAL A 112 -10.88 -6.98 10.98
C VAL A 112 -10.25 -5.85 10.17
N ILE A 113 -9.35 -6.17 9.22
CA ILE A 113 -8.78 -5.18 8.30
C ILE A 113 -9.86 -4.52 7.44
N ILE A 114 -10.76 -5.31 6.83
CA ILE A 114 -11.89 -4.78 6.05
C ILE A 114 -12.75 -3.85 6.90
N TRP A 115 -13.04 -4.25 8.14
CA TRP A 115 -13.83 -3.45 9.06
C TRP A 115 -13.10 -2.16 9.44
N LEU A 116 -11.82 -2.19 9.82
CA LEU A 116 -11.04 -0.98 10.09
C LEU A 116 -10.90 -0.06 8.88
N SER A 117 -10.92 -0.62 7.67
CA SER A 117 -10.85 0.15 6.43
C SER A 117 -12.18 0.83 6.06
N THR A 118 -13.32 0.23 6.42
CA THR A 118 -14.66 0.70 6.02
C THR A 118 -15.45 1.37 7.13
N ALA A 119 -15.28 0.95 8.39
CA ALA A 119 -16.02 1.46 9.54
C ALA A 119 -15.82 2.97 9.78
N PRO A 120 -14.63 3.57 9.62
CA PRO A 120 -14.48 5.01 9.77
C PRO A 120 -15.39 5.76 8.78
N LYS A 121 -15.41 5.35 7.51
CA LYS A 121 -16.26 5.96 6.47
C LYS A 121 -17.76 5.86 6.77
N VAL A 122 -18.19 4.76 7.40
CA VAL A 122 -19.59 4.52 7.76
C VAL A 122 -20.00 5.26 9.04
N LEU A 123 -19.08 5.45 9.99
CA LEU A 123 -19.35 6.01 11.32
C LEU A 123 -19.13 7.52 11.39
N THR A 124 -18.15 8.07 10.67
CA THR A 124 -17.85 9.51 10.70
C THR A 124 -18.73 10.33 9.77
N GLY A 125 -19.51 9.68 8.89
CA GLY A 125 -20.35 10.36 7.93
C GLY A 125 -19.52 11.31 7.09
N GLU A 126 -18.71 10.78 6.17
CA GLU A 126 -18.11 11.61 5.13
C GLU A 126 -19.19 12.52 4.53
N PRO A 127 -18.87 13.79 4.24
CA PRO A 127 -19.86 14.76 3.76
C PRO A 127 -20.58 14.11 2.59
N LYS A 128 -21.86 13.81 2.81
CA LYS A 128 -22.74 13.20 1.79
C LYS A 128 -22.43 13.90 0.49
N GLU A 129 -22.05 13.13 -0.53
CA GLU A 129 -21.97 13.63 -1.89
C GLU A 129 -23.18 14.54 -2.11
N SER A 130 -22.94 15.81 -2.41
CA SER A 130 -24.04 16.69 -2.74
C SER A 130 -24.82 16.03 -3.89
N ALA A 131 -26.13 16.18 -3.96
CA ALA A 131 -26.91 15.58 -5.06
C ALA A 131 -26.36 16.01 -6.45
N SER A 132 -25.69 17.17 -6.52
CA SER A 132 -24.92 17.65 -7.66
C SER A 132 -23.63 16.86 -7.95
N ALA A 133 -22.93 16.34 -6.94
CA ALA A 133 -21.69 15.57 -7.10
C ALA A 133 -21.94 14.16 -7.66
N GLN A 134 -23.06 13.52 -7.31
CA GLN A 134 -23.41 12.17 -7.77
C GLN A 134 -23.47 12.04 -9.30
N VAL A 135 -23.93 13.08 -9.99
CA VAL A 135 -24.00 13.11 -11.46
C VAL A 135 -22.61 12.98 -12.09
N TYR A 136 -21.61 13.58 -11.48
CA TYR A 136 -20.23 13.54 -11.96
C TYR A 136 -19.57 12.18 -11.68
N VAL A 137 -19.81 11.59 -10.51
CA VAL A 137 -19.31 10.24 -10.16
C VAL A 137 -19.93 9.16 -11.04
N ALA A 138 -21.22 9.28 -11.37
CA ALA A 138 -21.94 8.31 -12.19
C ALA A 138 -21.54 8.34 -13.69
N SER A 139 -20.77 9.33 -14.13
CA SER A 139 -20.34 9.45 -15.52
C SER A 139 -19.43 8.30 -15.94
N ALA A 140 -19.60 7.79 -17.16
CA ALA A 140 -18.72 6.77 -17.74
C ALA A 140 -17.26 7.24 -17.88
N HIS A 141 -17.03 8.57 -17.94
CA HIS A 141 -15.69 9.16 -17.99
C HIS A 141 -15.02 9.28 -16.62
N PHE A 142 -15.78 9.15 -15.53
CA PHE A 142 -15.30 9.41 -14.18
C PHE A 142 -14.09 8.56 -13.77
N PRO A 143 -14.02 7.24 -14.05
CA PRO A 143 -12.84 6.45 -13.67
C PRO A 143 -11.53 6.99 -14.27
N ALA A 144 -11.56 7.37 -15.55
CA ALA A 144 -10.38 7.92 -16.22
C ALA A 144 -10.04 9.34 -15.73
N VAL A 145 -11.06 10.13 -15.40
CA VAL A 145 -10.89 11.46 -14.78
C VAL A 145 -10.27 11.33 -13.41
N ARG A 146 -10.78 10.43 -12.57
CA ARG A 146 -10.24 10.16 -11.25
C ARG A 146 -8.76 9.81 -11.33
N ASP A 147 -8.39 8.89 -12.21
CA ASP A 147 -6.99 8.49 -12.39
C ASP A 147 -6.12 9.68 -12.82
N THR A 148 -6.64 10.54 -13.70
CA THR A 148 -5.97 11.79 -14.12
C THR A 148 -5.81 12.76 -12.95
N VAL A 149 -6.87 13.04 -12.20
CA VAL A 149 -6.85 14.00 -11.09
C VAL A 149 -5.95 13.50 -9.95
N LEU A 150 -6.04 12.21 -9.61
CA LEU A 150 -5.15 11.61 -8.63
C LEU A 150 -3.69 11.64 -9.10
N GLY A 151 -3.41 11.36 -10.37
CA GLY A 151 -2.05 11.36 -10.90
C GLY A 151 -1.43 12.76 -11.09
N ARG A 152 -2.26 13.79 -11.31
CA ARG A 152 -1.79 15.14 -11.70
C ARG A 152 -1.99 16.21 -10.63
N CYS A 153 -3.01 16.08 -9.79
CA CYS A 153 -3.46 17.16 -8.90
C CYS A 153 -3.30 16.83 -7.42
N SER A 154 -3.48 15.57 -7.02
CA SER A 154 -3.50 15.17 -5.59
C SER A 154 -2.20 15.47 -4.84
N MET A 155 -1.06 15.49 -5.53
CA MET A 155 0.24 15.81 -4.93
C MET A 155 0.25 17.16 -4.19
N CYS A 156 -0.55 18.13 -4.66
CA CYS A 156 -0.71 19.45 -4.04
C CYS A 156 -2.08 19.63 -3.39
N HIS A 157 -3.12 18.97 -3.92
CA HIS A 157 -4.52 19.11 -3.52
C HIS A 157 -5.01 17.84 -2.82
N ALA A 158 -4.40 17.48 -1.69
CA ALA A 158 -4.82 16.37 -0.84
C ALA A 158 -4.93 16.85 0.62
N ALA A 159 -5.57 16.06 1.48
CA ALA A 159 -5.60 16.32 2.92
C ALA A 159 -4.18 16.44 3.50
N GLU A 160 -3.26 15.60 3.00
CA GLU A 160 -1.83 15.65 3.31
C GLU A 160 -1.03 15.78 1.99
N PRO A 161 -0.73 17.00 1.54
CA PRO A 161 0.07 17.21 0.33
C PRO A 161 1.49 16.68 0.48
N VAL A 162 2.04 16.18 -0.63
CA VAL A 162 3.38 15.57 -0.69
C VAL A 162 4.33 16.31 -1.65
N TYR A 163 3.87 17.43 -2.21
CA TYR A 163 4.70 18.29 -3.05
C TYR A 163 5.57 19.22 -2.20
N GLU A 164 6.87 19.30 -2.51
CA GLU A 164 7.81 20.11 -1.75
C GLU A 164 7.37 21.58 -1.69
N GLY A 165 7.37 22.15 -0.49
CA GLY A 165 6.92 23.53 -0.24
C GLY A 165 5.41 23.73 -0.13
N ILE A 166 4.60 22.67 -0.29
CA ILE A 166 3.15 22.71 -0.08
C ILE A 166 2.82 21.89 1.17
N TYR A 167 2.46 22.57 2.26
CA TYR A 167 2.14 21.93 3.54
C TYR A 167 0.63 21.75 3.76
N HIS A 168 -0.18 22.49 3.03
CA HIS A 168 -1.64 22.40 3.06
C HIS A 168 -2.19 22.61 1.64
N ALA A 169 -3.32 21.96 1.35
CA ALA A 169 -3.99 22.09 0.07
C ALA A 169 -4.24 23.58 -0.26
N PRO A 170 -3.74 24.08 -1.41
CA PRO A 170 -3.96 25.46 -1.81
C PRO A 170 -5.46 25.78 -1.86
N LYS A 171 -5.84 26.88 -1.22
CA LYS A 171 -7.24 27.33 -1.09
C LYS A 171 -8.19 26.32 -0.40
N GLY A 172 -7.64 25.33 0.30
CA GLY A 172 -8.44 24.27 0.95
C GLY A 172 -9.10 23.29 -0.02
N VAL A 173 -8.68 23.28 -1.29
CA VAL A 173 -9.22 22.37 -2.31
C VAL A 173 -8.52 21.01 -2.20
N MET A 174 -9.24 20.01 -1.73
CA MET A 174 -8.81 18.60 -1.66
C MET A 174 -9.39 17.84 -2.86
N LEU A 175 -8.64 16.89 -3.41
CA LEU A 175 -8.92 16.14 -4.65
C LEU A 175 -8.41 14.69 -4.56
N ASP A 176 -8.28 14.16 -3.33
CA ASP A 176 -7.78 12.83 -3.01
C ASP A 176 -8.89 11.78 -2.80
N THR A 177 -10.16 12.18 -2.87
CA THR A 177 -11.32 11.28 -2.85
C THR A 177 -12.26 11.51 -4.04
N ASP A 178 -13.02 10.47 -4.41
CA ASP A 178 -14.00 10.54 -5.51
C ASP A 178 -15.05 11.65 -5.25
N ALA A 179 -15.50 11.77 -4.00
CA ALA A 179 -16.45 12.80 -3.57
C ALA A 179 -15.84 14.21 -3.68
N ASP A 180 -14.59 14.40 -3.29
CA ASP A 180 -13.92 15.71 -3.38
C ASP A 180 -13.67 16.12 -4.82
N ILE A 181 -13.28 15.18 -5.69
CA ILE A 181 -13.14 15.41 -7.13
C ILE A 181 -14.48 15.84 -7.73
N ALA A 182 -15.57 15.16 -7.38
CA ALA A 182 -16.89 15.48 -7.88
C ALA A 182 -17.44 16.81 -7.32
N ASN A 183 -17.18 17.11 -6.04
CA ASN A 183 -17.57 18.38 -5.42
C ASN A 183 -16.82 19.58 -6.03
N HIS A 184 -15.61 19.38 -6.55
CA HIS A 184 -14.80 20.39 -7.22
C HIS A 184 -14.78 20.27 -8.76
N ALA A 185 -15.77 19.58 -9.34
CA ALA A 185 -15.80 19.31 -10.79
C ALA A 185 -15.73 20.59 -11.63
N ARG A 186 -16.38 21.67 -11.18
CA ARG A 186 -16.37 22.98 -11.86
C ARG A 186 -15.00 23.64 -11.80
N GLU A 187 -14.32 23.59 -10.67
CA GLU A 187 -12.98 24.13 -10.48
C GLU A 187 -11.97 23.37 -11.35
N ILE A 188 -12.05 22.04 -11.37
CA ILE A 188 -11.22 21.17 -12.21
C ILE A 188 -11.42 21.54 -13.70
N TYR A 189 -12.67 21.68 -14.13
CA TYR A 189 -13.02 22.10 -15.49
C TYR A 189 -12.40 23.44 -15.85
N LEU A 190 -12.60 24.46 -15.00
CA LEU A 190 -12.14 25.81 -15.30
C LEU A 190 -10.62 25.92 -15.27
N GLN A 191 -9.96 25.34 -14.28
CA GLN A 191 -8.53 25.53 -14.02
C GLN A 191 -7.63 24.59 -14.82
N ALA A 192 -8.01 23.31 -14.94
CA ALA A 192 -7.21 22.31 -15.62
C ALA A 192 -7.74 22.02 -17.03
N GLY A 193 -9.05 21.99 -17.24
CA GLY A 193 -9.64 21.77 -18.56
C GLY A 193 -9.49 22.97 -19.48
N ARG A 194 -10.04 24.13 -19.07
CA ARG A 194 -10.22 25.28 -19.97
C ARG A 194 -9.06 26.28 -19.95
N SER A 195 -8.65 26.74 -18.77
CA SER A 195 -7.69 27.85 -18.64
C SER A 195 -6.22 27.42 -18.65
N HIS A 196 -5.94 26.12 -18.49
CA HIS A 196 -4.59 25.56 -18.32
C HIS A 196 -3.81 26.14 -17.12
N ALA A 197 -4.49 26.88 -16.22
CA ALA A 197 -3.86 27.49 -15.05
C ALA A 197 -3.34 26.45 -14.05
N MET A 198 -3.95 25.26 -14.04
CA MET A 198 -3.52 24.13 -13.24
C MET A 198 -3.09 22.95 -14.12
N PRO A 199 -2.04 22.22 -13.72
CA PRO A 199 -1.05 22.58 -12.70
C PRO A 199 -0.20 23.79 -13.14
N PRO A 200 0.30 24.62 -12.20
CA PRO A 200 1.14 25.77 -12.54
C PRO A 200 2.39 25.32 -13.30
N ALA A 201 2.74 26.02 -14.39
CA ALA A 201 3.84 25.67 -15.29
C ALA A 201 3.80 24.20 -15.78
N ASN A 202 2.64 23.56 -15.73
CA ASN A 202 2.46 22.14 -16.03
C ASN A 202 3.44 21.21 -15.28
N VAL A 203 3.73 21.49 -14.01
CA VAL A 203 4.71 20.72 -13.21
C VAL A 203 4.42 19.22 -13.12
N SER A 204 3.14 18.82 -13.19
CA SER A 204 2.74 17.40 -13.17
C SER A 204 2.65 16.77 -14.56
N GLN A 205 3.00 17.51 -15.61
CA GLN A 205 2.96 17.07 -17.02
C GLN A 205 1.60 16.51 -17.45
N ILE A 206 0.50 17.18 -17.10
CA ILE A 206 -0.81 16.83 -17.66
C ILE A 206 -0.81 17.10 -19.17
N THR A 207 -1.31 16.13 -19.92
CA THR A 207 -1.38 16.11 -21.39
C THR A 207 -2.66 16.76 -21.90
N ASP A 208 -2.67 17.19 -23.17
CA ASP A 208 -3.87 17.76 -23.78
C ASP A 208 -5.02 16.75 -23.87
N LYS A 209 -4.71 15.45 -24.01
CA LYS A 209 -5.71 14.38 -23.99
C LYS A 209 -6.39 14.26 -22.63
N GLU A 210 -5.60 14.33 -21.55
CA GLU A 210 -6.13 14.34 -20.17
C GLU A 210 -6.97 15.61 -19.93
N ARG A 211 -6.55 16.78 -20.42
CA ARG A 211 -7.35 18.02 -20.31
C ARG A 211 -8.69 17.92 -21.06
N ALA A 212 -8.67 17.38 -22.28
CA ALA A 212 -9.87 17.14 -23.07
C ALA A 212 -10.83 16.15 -22.39
N LEU A 213 -10.30 15.13 -21.70
CA LEU A 213 -11.08 14.22 -20.88
C LEU A 213 -11.80 14.93 -19.72
N LEU A 214 -11.11 15.84 -19.01
CA LEU A 214 -11.74 16.63 -17.94
C LEU A 214 -12.89 17.50 -18.46
N VAL A 215 -12.72 18.11 -19.63
CA VAL A 215 -13.75 18.90 -20.33
C VAL A 215 -14.95 18.02 -20.70
N ALA A 216 -14.69 16.90 -21.38
CA ALA A 216 -15.73 15.98 -21.83
C ALA A 216 -16.55 15.39 -20.67
N TRP A 217 -15.88 15.07 -19.55
CA TRP A 217 -16.54 14.61 -18.35
C TRP A 217 -17.46 15.67 -17.74
N PHE A 218 -16.99 16.90 -17.56
CA PHE A 218 -17.80 17.96 -16.97
C PHE A 218 -18.98 18.36 -17.84
N GLU A 219 -18.79 18.49 -19.16
CA GLU A 219 -19.83 18.88 -20.12
C GLU A 219 -20.80 17.74 -20.46
N GLY A 220 -20.37 16.48 -20.25
CA GLY A 220 -21.16 15.28 -20.46
C GLY A 220 -21.94 14.83 -19.22
N ALA A 221 -21.53 15.24 -18.02
CA ALA A 221 -22.23 14.90 -16.78
C ALA A 221 -23.62 15.56 -16.75
N GLY A 222 -24.67 14.73 -16.82
CA GLY A 222 -26.08 15.16 -16.85
C GLY A 222 -26.79 14.98 -18.20
N LYS A 223 -26.13 14.36 -19.18
CA LYS A 223 -26.74 13.82 -20.40
C LYS A 223 -26.76 12.29 -20.35
#